data_AF-X1L708-F1
#
_entry.id   AF-X1L708-F1
#
_cell.length_a   1.000
_cell.length_b   1.000
_cell.length_c   1.000
_cell.angle_alpha   90.00
_cell.angle_beta   90.00
_cell.angle_gamma   90.00
#
_symmetry.space_group_name_H-M   'P 1'
#
loop_
_entity.id
_entity.type
_entity.pdbx_description
1 polymer ?
#
loop_
_entity_poly.entity_id
_entity_poly.type
_entity_poly.pdbx_seq_one_letter_code
_entity_poly.pdbx_strand_id
1 'polypeptide(L)'
;VWIGLILLALVTSLPELFTGISAIILVGVPDLTIGNLFGANAFNLLNLALLDIIYHNGWLLRAVSPTQRQTGWFSLALVAVAAVSILVSSRFSTMGIGWIGWYTPVIILSYLVFMRIILRSERRQSRQ
;
A
#
# COMPACT_ATOMS: atom_id res chain seq x y z
N VAL A 1 -7.67 21.21 0.73
CA VAL A 1 -7.97 19.82 1.14
C VAL A 1 -7.04 18.81 0.46
N TRP A 2 -6.97 18.74 -0.87
CA TRP A 2 -6.12 17.79 -1.61
C TRP A 2 -4.63 17.79 -1.24
N ILE A 3 -3.98 18.96 -1.18
CA ILE A 3 -2.58 19.06 -0.75
C ILE A 3 -2.41 18.54 0.69
N GLY A 4 -3.34 18.85 1.60
CA GLY A 4 -3.30 18.38 2.98
C GLY A 4 -3.41 16.86 3.08
N LEU A 5 -4.28 16.22 2.29
CA LEU A 5 -4.41 14.76 2.24
C LEU A 5 -3.15 14.09 1.70
N ILE A 6 -2.53 14.65 0.66
CA ILE A 6 -1.27 14.12 0.09
C ILE A 6 -0.13 14.27 1.09
N LEU A 7 0.01 15.44 1.72
CA LEU A 7 1.03 15.69 2.73
C LEU A 7 0.85 14.78 3.95
N LEU A 8 -0.38 14.59 4.42
CA LEU A 8 -0.67 13.69 5.53
C LEU A 8 -0.25 12.25 5.19
N ALA A 9 -0.66 11.74 4.02
CA ALA A 9 -0.30 10.39 3.57
C ALA A 9 1.22 10.20 3.42
N LEU A 10 1.94 11.24 2.97
CA LEU A 10 3.40 11.23 2.90
C LEU A 10 4.00 11.18 4.30
N VAL A 11 3.62 12.09 5.20
CA VAL A 11 4.19 12.17 6.56
C VAL A 11 3.95 10.88 7.35
N THR A 12 2.81 10.22 7.18
CA THR A 12 2.50 8.95 7.86
C THR A 12 3.13 7.71 7.23
N SER A 13 3.76 7.82 6.04
CA SER A 13 4.42 6.68 5.35
C SER A 13 5.92 6.88 5.17
N LEU A 14 6.41 8.10 5.44
CA LEU A 14 7.79 8.50 5.28
C LEU A 14 8.72 7.84 6.33
N PRO A 15 8.35 7.76 7.63
CA PRO A 15 9.12 7.02 8.62
C PRO A 15 9.33 5.56 8.22
N GLU A 16 8.29 4.91 7.71
CA GLU A 16 8.30 3.51 7.29
C GLU A 16 9.23 3.30 6.10
N LEU A 17 9.24 4.24 5.15
CA LEU A 17 10.17 4.23 4.03
C LEU A 17 11.62 4.31 4.51
N PHE A 18 11.92 5.25 5.41
CA PHE A 18 13.28 5.41 5.96
C PHE A 18 13.71 4.22 6.80
N THR A 19 12.83 3.68 7.65
CA THR A 19 13.11 2.46 8.43
C THR A 19 13.34 1.27 7.50
N GLY A 20 12.55 1.12 6.43
CA GLY A 20 12.71 0.06 5.45
C GLY A 20 14.02 0.14 4.65
N ILE A 21 14.43 1.34 4.23
CA ILE A 21 15.72 1.57 3.57
C ILE A 21 16.88 1.30 4.55
N SER A 22 16.76 1.80 5.78
CA SER A 22 17.79 1.63 6.82
C SER A 22 17.97 0.16 7.20
N ALA A 23 16.88 -0.61 7.28
CA ALA A 23 16.95 -2.04 7.56
C ALA A 23 17.72 -2.82 6.48
N ILE A 24 17.62 -2.42 5.21
CA ILE A 24 18.38 -3.04 4.11
C ILE A 24 19.82 -2.54 4.09
N ILE A 25 20.04 -1.23 4.10
CA ILE A 25 21.36 -0.62 3.84
C ILE A 25 22.25 -0.64 5.08
N LEU A 26 21.71 -0.32 6.26
CA LEU A 26 22.47 -0.15 7.49
C LEU A 26 22.50 -1.42 8.34
N VAL A 27 21.37 -2.12 8.44
CA VAL A 27 21.23 -3.32 9.29
C VAL A 27 21.51 -4.61 8.53
N GLY A 28 21.27 -4.63 7.21
CA GLY A 28 21.48 -5.80 6.37
C GLY A 28 20.46 -6.93 6.62
N VAL A 29 19.27 -6.61 7.15
CA VAL A 29 18.21 -7.59 7.46
C VAL A 29 16.95 -7.24 6.65
N PRO A 30 16.80 -7.79 5.42
CA PRO A 30 15.66 -7.49 4.54
C PRO A 30 14.31 -7.93 5.11
N ASP A 31 14.29 -8.99 5.95
CA ASP A 31 13.07 -9.50 6.58
C ASP A 31 12.43 -8.45 7.50
N LEU A 32 13.24 -7.57 8.10
CA LEU A 32 12.74 -6.46 8.91
C LEU A 32 11.96 -5.45 8.06
N THR A 33 12.40 -5.19 6.83
CA THR A 33 11.69 -4.31 5.89
C THR A 33 10.36 -4.92 5.47
N ILE A 34 10.31 -6.24 5.26
CA ILE A 34 9.08 -6.97 4.96
C ILE A 34 8.12 -6.86 6.15
N GLY A 35 8.59 -7.16 7.37
CA GLY A 35 7.81 -7.04 8.59
C GLY A 35 7.26 -5.63 8.82
N ASN A 36 8.09 -4.61 8.59
CA ASN A 36 7.69 -3.20 8.67
C ASN A 36 6.58 -2.86 7.66
N LEU A 37 6.69 -3.30 6.40
CA LEU A 37 5.71 -3.03 5.35
C LEU A 37 4.32 -3.61 5.70
N PHE A 38 4.25 -4.88 6.09
CA PHE A 38 2.98 -5.53 6.44
C PHE A 38 2.44 -5.04 7.79
N GLY A 39 3.34 -4.80 8.77
CA GLY A 39 2.99 -4.27 10.08
C GLY A 39 2.38 -2.87 10.01
N ALA A 40 2.95 -1.97 9.20
CA ALA A 40 2.41 -0.62 8.99
C ALA A 40 1.00 -0.64 8.35
N ASN A 41 0.77 -1.54 7.38
CA ASN A 41 -0.56 -1.73 6.80
C ASN A 41 -1.58 -2.25 7.82
N ALA A 42 -1.17 -3.20 8.67
CA ALA A 42 -2.03 -3.71 9.74
C ALA A 42 -2.33 -2.62 10.79
N PHE A 43 -1.33 -1.82 11.17
CA PHE A 43 -1.49 -0.69 12.09
C PHE A 43 -2.44 0.38 11.53
N ASN A 44 -2.39 0.66 10.23
CA ASN A 44 -3.35 1.55 9.58
C ASN A 44 -4.79 1.04 9.65
N LEU A 45 -5.01 -0.28 9.48
CA LEU A 45 -6.33 -0.88 9.66
C LEU A 45 -6.79 -0.84 11.14
N LEU A 46 -5.86 -1.05 12.07
CA LEU A 46 -6.14 -0.90 13.50
C LEU A 46 -6.58 0.53 13.82
N ASN A 47 -5.88 1.55 13.30
CA ASN A 47 -6.28 2.94 13.47
C ASN A 47 -7.68 3.21 12.92
N LEU A 48 -8.03 2.65 11.76
CA LEU A 48 -9.39 2.75 11.23
C LEU A 48 -10.42 2.08 12.15
N ALA A 49 -10.13 0.91 12.71
CA ALA A 49 -11.02 0.23 13.64
C ALA A 49 -11.20 1.02 14.94
N LEU A 50 -10.12 1.59 15.49
CA LEU A 50 -10.19 2.45 16.67
C LEU A 50 -11.01 3.71 16.39
N LEU A 51 -10.82 4.33 15.23
CA LEU A 51 -11.61 5.48 14.80
C LEU A 51 -13.09 5.12 14.66
N ASP A 52 -13.42 3.96 14.08
CA ASP A 52 -14.81 3.49 13.95
C ASP A 52 -15.47 3.26 15.32
N ILE A 53 -14.73 2.75 16.32
CA ILE A 53 -15.23 2.58 17.69
C ILE A 53 -15.51 3.94 18.36
N ILE A 54 -14.64 4.93 18.16
CA ILE A 54 -14.79 6.27 18.75
C ILE A 54 -15.88 7.08 18.02
N TYR A 55 -16.11 6.80 16.74
CA TYR A 55 -17.05 7.55 15.91
C TYR A 55 -18.49 7.11 16.14
N HIS A 56 -19.23 7.89 16.93
CA HIS A 56 -20.59 7.52 17.37
C HIS A 56 -21.69 7.64 16.28
N ASN A 57 -21.41 8.27 15.14
CA ASN A 57 -22.41 8.62 14.11
C ASN A 57 -22.64 7.52 13.03
N GLY A 58 -22.40 6.25 13.37
CA GLY A 58 -22.57 5.11 12.48
C GLY A 58 -21.26 4.65 11.81
N TRP A 59 -21.32 3.55 11.06
CA TRP A 59 -20.12 2.89 10.51
C TRP A 59 -19.36 3.81 9.56
N LEU A 60 -18.08 4.06 9.85
CA LEU A 60 -17.19 4.91 9.03
C LEU A 60 -17.20 4.46 7.57
N LEU A 61 -17.29 3.14 7.34
CA LEU A 61 -17.34 2.51 6.03
C LEU A 61 -18.53 2.94 5.16
N ARG A 62 -19.62 3.44 5.75
CA ARG A 62 -20.77 3.99 5.01
C ARG A 62 -20.56 5.44 4.56
N ALA A 63 -19.70 6.18 5.24
CA ALA A 63 -19.36 7.57 4.92
C ALA A 63 -18.25 7.70 3.87
N VAL A 64 -17.59 6.58 3.50
CA VAL A 64 -16.50 6.56 2.53
C VAL A 64 -17.01 6.82 1.11
N SER A 65 -16.32 7.71 0.37
CA SER A 65 -16.67 7.99 -1.02
C SER A 65 -16.55 6.74 -1.91
N PRO A 66 -17.35 6.64 -2.99
CA PRO A 66 -17.29 5.49 -3.90
C PRO A 66 -15.89 5.23 -4.47
N THR A 67 -15.13 6.31 -4.73
CA THR A 67 -13.76 6.27 -5.22
C THR A 67 -12.80 5.74 -4.16
N GLN A 68 -12.92 6.21 -2.92
CA GLN A 68 -12.07 5.74 -1.84
C GLN A 68 -12.29 4.24 -1.54
N ARG A 69 -13.52 3.75 -1.71
CA ARG A 69 -13.82 2.31 -1.65
C ARG A 69 -13.14 1.52 -2.76
N GLN A 70 -13.05 2.05 -3.98
CA GLN A 70 -12.31 1.41 -5.09
C GLN A 70 -10.81 1.38 -4.80
N THR A 71 -10.25 2.49 -4.30
CA THR A 71 -8.84 2.56 -3.89
C THR A 71 -8.53 1.49 -2.84
N GLY A 72 -9.41 1.28 -1.86
CA GLY A 72 -9.26 0.22 -0.86
C GLY A 72 -9.13 -1.19 -1.46
N TRP A 73 -9.98 -1.54 -2.43
CA TRP A 73 -9.90 -2.83 -3.12
C TRP A 73 -8.59 -3.01 -3.90
N PHE A 74 -8.12 -1.96 -4.57
CA PHE A 74 -6.85 -2.01 -5.30
C PHE A 74 -5.64 -2.09 -4.36
N SER A 75 -5.67 -1.38 -3.23
CA SER A 75 -4.64 -1.51 -2.19
C SER A 75 -4.59 -2.94 -1.64
N LEU A 76 -5.73 -3.57 -1.38
CA LEU A 76 -5.80 -4.97 -0.95
C LEU A 76 -5.22 -5.92 -2.01
N ALA A 77 -5.59 -5.73 -3.27
CA ALA A 77 -5.06 -6.53 -4.37
C ALA A 77 -3.53 -6.38 -4.50
N LEU A 78 -2.99 -5.17 -4.33
CA LEU A 78 -1.55 -4.91 -4.40
C LEU A 78 -0.79 -5.60 -3.26
N VAL A 79 -1.33 -5.55 -2.03
CA VAL A 79 -0.76 -6.26 -0.88
C VAL A 79 -0.80 -7.78 -1.11
N ALA A 80 -1.88 -8.31 -1.69
CA ALA A 80 -1.96 -9.73 -2.04
C ALA A 80 -0.92 -10.13 -3.10
N VAL A 81 -0.74 -9.30 -4.15
CA VAL A 81 0.31 -9.51 -5.16
C VAL A 81 1.70 -9.50 -4.52
N ALA A 82 1.97 -8.58 -3.60
CA ALA A 82 3.24 -8.53 -2.87
C ALA A 82 3.45 -9.80 -2.02
N ALA A 83 2.43 -10.23 -1.28
CA ALA A 83 2.49 -11.45 -0.46
C ALA A 83 2.75 -12.71 -1.32
N VAL A 84 1.99 -12.88 -2.41
CA VAL A 84 2.21 -13.99 -3.35
C VAL A 84 3.60 -13.92 -3.96
N SER A 85 4.08 -12.74 -4.33
CA SER A 85 5.42 -12.56 -4.89
C SER A 85 6.51 -13.02 -3.93
N ILE A 86 6.38 -12.71 -2.64
CA ILE A 86 7.32 -13.16 -1.59
C ILE A 86 7.26 -14.68 -1.42
N LEU A 87 6.06 -15.27 -1.38
CA LEU A 87 5.89 -16.71 -1.24
C LEU A 87 6.45 -17.48 -2.45
N VAL A 88 6.22 -16.98 -3.67
CA VAL A 88 6.70 -17.60 -4.92
C VAL A 88 8.20 -17.36 -5.09
N SER A 89 8.73 -16.22 -4.64
CA SER A 89 10.17 -15.93 -4.63
C SER A 89 10.98 -17.01 -3.90
N SER A 90 10.45 -17.54 -2.79
CA SER A 90 11.08 -18.65 -2.05
C SER A 90 11.24 -19.94 -2.86
N ARG A 91 10.47 -20.11 -3.95
CA ARG A 91 10.46 -21.30 -4.82
C ARG A 91 11.24 -21.10 -6.12
N PHE A 92 11.30 -19.87 -6.65
CA PHE A 92 11.90 -19.54 -7.95
C PHE A 92 12.99 -18.45 -7.79
N SER A 93 14.02 -18.77 -7.01
CA SER A 93 15.11 -17.84 -6.64
C SER A 93 16.02 -17.45 -7.82
N THR A 94 15.94 -18.14 -8.97
CA THR A 94 16.95 -18.05 -10.04
C THR A 94 16.62 -17.10 -11.20
N MET A 95 15.43 -16.47 -11.24
CA MET A 95 14.98 -15.63 -12.37
C MET A 95 15.05 -14.12 -12.07
N GLY A 96 16.17 -13.64 -11.52
CA GLY A 96 16.42 -12.21 -11.25
C GLY A 96 17.63 -11.69 -12.01
N ILE A 97 17.64 -10.38 -12.34
CA ILE A 97 18.83 -9.69 -12.88
C ILE A 97 19.50 -8.99 -11.69
N GLY A 98 20.62 -9.55 -11.23
CA GLY A 98 21.34 -9.03 -10.06
C GLY A 98 20.49 -9.11 -8.80
N TRP A 99 20.23 -7.95 -8.18
CA TRP A 99 19.52 -7.82 -6.90
C TRP A 99 18.00 -7.63 -7.08
N ILE A 100 17.52 -7.56 -8.33
CA ILE A 100 16.12 -7.31 -8.67
C ILE A 100 15.49 -8.60 -9.18
N GLY A 101 14.57 -9.15 -8.39
CA GLY A 101 13.73 -10.28 -8.81
C GLY A 101 12.64 -9.85 -9.80
N TRP A 102 12.18 -10.80 -10.62
CA TRP A 102 11.11 -10.60 -11.61
C TRP A 102 9.79 -10.08 -11.00
N TYR A 103 9.58 -10.26 -9.69
CA TYR A 103 8.43 -9.75 -8.96
C TYR A 103 8.42 -8.22 -8.83
N THR A 104 9.57 -7.55 -8.83
CA THR A 104 9.65 -6.08 -8.66
C THR A 104 8.98 -5.35 -9.83
N PRO A 105 9.27 -5.67 -11.12
CA PRO A 105 8.52 -5.14 -12.25
C PRO A 105 7.01 -5.40 -12.16
N VAL A 106 6.59 -6.60 -11.71
CA VAL A 106 5.18 -6.97 -11.59
C VAL A 106 4.46 -6.07 -10.58
N ILE A 107 5.06 -5.84 -9.41
CA ILE A 107 4.51 -4.96 -8.38
C ILE A 107 4.42 -3.52 -8.91
N ILE A 108 5.47 -3.00 -9.54
CA ILE A 108 5.47 -1.64 -10.11
C ILE A 108 4.39 -1.48 -11.19
N LEU A 109 4.31 -2.44 -12.12
CA LEU A 109 3.33 -2.41 -13.20
C LEU A 109 1.90 -2.48 -12.65
N SER A 110 1.63 -3.38 -11.70
CA SER A 110 0.32 -3.49 -11.06
C SER A 110 -0.08 -2.19 -10.34
N TYR A 111 0.84 -1.56 -9.61
CA TYR A 111 0.62 -0.26 -8.98
C TYR A 111 0.27 0.82 -10.02
N LEU A 112 1.05 0.94 -11.10
CA LEU A 112 0.79 1.93 -12.16
C LEU A 112 -0.55 1.70 -12.88
N VAL A 113 -0.93 0.44 -13.09
CA VAL A 113 -2.22 0.06 -13.67
C VAL A 113 -3.36 0.48 -12.74
N PHE A 114 -3.29 0.12 -11.46
CA PHE A 114 -4.31 0.49 -10.47
C PHE A 114 -4.41 2.01 -10.32
N MET A 115 -3.29 2.71 -10.25
CA MET A 115 -3.25 4.18 -10.21
C MET A 115 -3.91 4.79 -11.44
N ARG A 116 -3.63 4.28 -12.65
CA ARG A 116 -4.31 4.76 -13.87
C ARG A 116 -5.81 4.52 -13.86
N ILE A 117 -6.26 3.38 -13.31
CA ILE A 117 -7.69 3.06 -13.21
C ILE A 117 -8.38 4.03 -12.24
N ILE A 118 -7.77 4.29 -11.08
CA ILE A 118 -8.28 5.25 -10.09
C ILE A 118 -8.36 6.66 -10.68
N LEU A 119 -7.29 7.15 -11.31
CA LEU A 119 -7.29 8.48 -11.93
C LEU A 119 -8.33 8.61 -13.05
N ARG A 120 -8.60 7.52 -13.79
CA ARG A 120 -9.65 7.49 -14.81
C ARG A 120 -11.05 7.46 -14.18
N SER A 121 -11.25 6.78 -13.05
CA SER A 121 -12.54 6.77 -12.36
C SER A 121 -12.85 8.14 -11.74
N GLU A 122 -11.86 8.80 -11.14
CA GLU A 122 -11.99 10.17 -10.62
C GLU A 122 -12.35 11.18 -11.72
N ARG A 123 -11.64 11.15 -12.85
CA ARG A 123 -11.92 12.06 -13.99
C ARG A 123 -13.30 11.86 -14.62
N ARG A 124 -13.88 10.66 -14.50
CA ARG A 124 -15.24 10.38 -14.99
C ARG A 124 -16.30 10.94 -14.05
N GLN A 125 -16.08 10.86 -12.75
CA GLN A 125 -16.98 11.44 -11.74
C GLN A 125 -16.90 12.97 -11.71
N SER A 126 -15.73 13.58 -11.91
CA SER A 126 -15.59 15.05 -11.90
C SER A 126 -16.18 15.74 -13.14
N ARG A 127 -16.62 14.98 -14.14
CA ARG A 127 -17.24 15.49 -15.38
C ARG A 127 -18.78 15.35 -15.38
N GLN A 128 -19.35 14.70 -14.39
CA GLN A 128 -20.80 14.62 -14.15
C GLN A 128 -21.20 15.66 -13.11
#